data_AF-A0A6P2C8I8-F1
#
_entry.id   AF-A0A6P2C8I8-F1
#
_cell.length_a   1.000
_cell.length_b   1.000
_cell.length_c   1.000
_cell.angle_alpha   90.00
_cell.angle_beta   90.00
_cell.angle_gamma   90.00
#
_symmetry.space_group_name_H-M   'P 1'
#
loop_
_entity.id
_entity.type
_entity.pdbx_description
1 polymer ?
#
loop_
_entity_poly.entity_id
_entity_poly.type
_entity_poly.pdbx_seq_one_letter_code
_entity_poly.pdbx_strand_id
1 'polypeptide(L)'
;MTRPWPFPGDSQLDIARRLALAYRAALAERDPAACRALDAEAADFGQSWTVPQTMTVDEDDLVTAGEAADLVGVTAATVYQWAHRGYIERRTGTDGRTRYRVGDVLDHLAATRRRRAQSPPVGQSRV
;
A
#
# COMPACT_ATOMS: atom_id res chain seq x y z
N MET A 1 -0.21 -6.23 -30.42
CA MET A 1 -0.82 -7.00 -29.32
C MET A 1 -0.20 -6.54 -28.01
N THR A 2 -1.01 -6.19 -27.00
CA THR A 2 -0.53 -5.73 -25.70
C THR A 2 -0.16 -6.94 -24.82
N ARG A 3 0.94 -6.88 -24.07
CA ARG A 3 1.31 -7.95 -23.13
C ARG A 3 0.36 -7.94 -21.92
N PRO A 4 -0.04 -9.11 -21.39
CA PRO A 4 -0.91 -9.18 -20.21
C PRO A 4 -0.21 -8.61 -18.98
N TRP A 5 -1.00 -8.05 -18.05
CA TRP A 5 -0.48 -7.53 -16.78
C TRP A 5 0.07 -8.68 -15.91
N PRO A 6 1.30 -8.59 -15.37
CA PRO A 6 1.97 -9.72 -14.73
C PRO A 6 1.47 -10.04 -13.30
N PHE A 7 0.74 -9.14 -12.65
CA PHE A 7 0.31 -9.31 -11.25
C PHE A 7 -1.21 -9.56 -11.17
N PRO A 8 -1.66 -10.83 -11.20
CA PRO A 8 -3.08 -11.14 -11.10
C PRO A 8 -3.64 -10.71 -9.73
N GLY A 9 -4.84 -10.14 -9.72
CA GLY A 9 -5.51 -9.68 -8.51
C GLY A 9 -5.18 -8.24 -8.07
N ASP A 10 -4.25 -7.57 -8.76
CA ASP A 10 -4.06 -6.13 -8.63
C ASP A 10 -5.34 -5.39 -9.05
N SER A 11 -5.80 -4.47 -8.21
CA SER A 11 -6.85 -3.51 -8.57
C SER A 11 -6.29 -2.43 -9.51
N GLN A 12 -7.16 -1.62 -10.12
CA GLN A 12 -6.73 -0.47 -10.92
C GLN A 12 -5.82 0.48 -10.12
N LEU A 13 -6.08 0.64 -8.82
CA LEU A 13 -5.21 1.43 -7.95
C LEU A 13 -3.84 0.77 -7.73
N ASP A 14 -3.78 -0.56 -7.56
CA ASP A 14 -2.50 -1.28 -7.45
C ASP A 14 -1.68 -1.12 -8.75
N ILE A 15 -2.34 -1.21 -9.91
CA ILE A 15 -1.72 -1.01 -11.23
C ILE A 15 -1.18 0.43 -11.33
N ALA A 16 -2.00 1.44 -11.04
CA ALA A 16 -1.61 2.84 -11.09
C ALA A 16 -0.38 3.13 -10.21
N ARG A 17 -0.36 2.57 -8.99
CA ARG A 17 0.78 2.72 -8.06
C ARG A 17 2.06 2.10 -8.60
N ARG A 18 1.98 0.88 -9.14
CA ARG A 18 3.15 0.21 -9.72
C ARG A 18 3.71 0.98 -10.91
N LEU A 19 2.84 1.49 -11.78
CA LEU A 19 3.26 2.32 -12.91
C LEU A 19 3.87 3.64 -12.45
N ALA A 20 3.26 4.32 -11.47
CA ALA A 20 3.81 5.56 -10.89
C ALA A 20 5.19 5.34 -10.27
N LEU A 21 5.37 4.27 -9.49
CA LEU A 21 6.67 3.91 -8.91
C LEU A 21 7.72 3.56 -9.98
N ALA A 22 7.33 2.88 -11.06
CA ALA A 22 8.22 2.58 -12.18
C ALA A 22 8.65 3.86 -12.92
N TYR A 23 7.72 4.78 -13.19
CA TYR A 23 8.03 6.08 -13.79
C TYR A 23 8.89 6.94 -12.88
N ARG A 24 8.61 6.95 -11.58
CA ARG A 24 9.44 7.64 -10.59
C ARG A 24 10.85 7.08 -10.58
N ALA A 25 11.03 5.76 -10.54
CA ALA A 25 12.36 5.14 -10.56
C ALA A 25 13.15 5.55 -11.81
N ALA A 26 12.50 5.50 -12.98
CA ALA A 26 13.11 5.94 -14.23
C ALA A 26 13.42 7.46 -14.24
N LEU A 27 12.59 8.28 -13.60
CA LEU A 27 12.85 9.72 -13.47
C LEU A 27 14.00 9.99 -12.50
N ALA A 28 14.05 9.31 -11.36
CA ALA A 28 15.11 9.46 -10.37
C ALA A 28 16.49 9.13 -10.94
N GLU A 29 16.57 8.17 -11.86
CA GLU A 29 17.82 7.82 -12.55
C GLU A 29 18.26 8.90 -13.54
N ARG A 30 17.31 9.55 -14.23
CA ARG A 30 17.58 10.52 -15.31
C ARG A 30 17.71 11.96 -14.82
N ASP A 31 16.85 12.36 -13.90
CA ASP A 31 16.79 13.68 -13.28
C ASP A 31 16.35 13.57 -11.80
N PRO A 32 17.31 13.36 -10.89
CA PRO A 32 17.03 13.26 -9.46
C PRO A 32 16.41 14.53 -8.87
N ALA A 33 16.71 15.71 -9.42
CA ALA A 33 16.22 16.98 -8.89
C ALA A 33 14.74 17.17 -9.22
N ALA A 34 14.35 16.93 -10.48
CA ALA A 34 12.96 16.96 -10.89
C ALA A 34 12.12 15.89 -10.15
N CYS A 35 12.67 14.69 -9.96
CA CYS A 35 12.01 13.64 -9.17
C CYS A 35 11.70 14.11 -7.75
N ARG A 36 12.67 14.72 -7.05
CA ARG A 36 12.48 15.24 -5.69
C ARG A 36 11.46 16.38 -5.62
N ALA A 37 11.41 17.24 -6.63
CA ALA A 37 10.44 18.33 -6.69
C ALA A 37 9.00 17.79 -6.82
N LEU A 38 8.78 16.82 -7.72
CA LEU A 38 7.47 16.17 -7.88
C LEU A 38 7.06 15.35 -6.65
N ASP A 39 8.03 14.70 -6.00
CA ASP A 39 7.79 13.98 -4.75
C ASP A 39 7.30 14.94 -3.64
N ALA A 40 7.92 16.12 -3.51
CA ALA A 40 7.52 17.15 -2.54
C ALA A 40 6.11 17.69 -2.85
N GLU A 41 5.82 18.01 -4.11
CA GLU A 41 4.50 18.48 -4.52
C GLU A 41 3.42 17.42 -4.27
N ALA A 42 3.69 16.15 -4.57
CA ALA A 42 2.76 15.06 -4.27
C ALA A 42 2.51 14.90 -2.75
N ALA A 43 3.55 15.07 -1.93
CA ALA A 43 3.43 15.04 -0.48
C ALA A 43 2.54 16.18 0.06
N ASP A 44 2.62 17.37 -0.54
CA ASP A 44 1.75 18.51 -0.19
C ASP A 44 0.27 18.20 -0.44
N PHE A 45 -0.03 17.35 -1.44
CA PHE A 45 -1.38 16.82 -1.69
C PHE A 45 -1.74 15.58 -0.84
N GLY A 46 -0.91 15.22 0.15
CA GLY A 46 -1.09 14.02 0.98
C GLY A 46 -0.91 12.70 0.22
N GLN A 47 -0.24 12.72 -0.94
CA GLN A 47 0.04 11.55 -1.77
C GLN A 47 1.45 11.02 -1.55
N SER A 48 1.88 10.93 -0.29
CA SER A 48 3.22 10.48 0.12
C SER A 48 3.57 9.04 -0.30
N TRP A 49 2.57 8.24 -0.70
CA TRP A 49 2.77 6.86 -1.17
C TRP A 49 3.62 6.76 -2.44
N THR A 50 3.77 7.84 -3.22
CA THR A 50 4.61 7.86 -4.43
C THR A 50 6.10 7.81 -4.10
N VAL A 51 6.49 8.27 -2.91
CA VAL A 51 7.86 8.25 -2.43
C VAL A 51 8.08 6.91 -1.73
N PRO A 52 9.08 6.09 -2.13
CA PRO A 52 9.49 4.93 -1.36
C PRO A 52 9.91 5.40 0.03
N GLN A 53 9.05 5.18 1.02
CA GLN A 53 9.39 5.35 2.41
C GLN A 53 10.29 4.18 2.77
N THR A 54 11.57 4.42 3.00
CA THR A 54 12.48 3.43 3.59
C THR A 54 12.16 3.33 5.08
N MET A 55 10.95 2.89 5.42
CA MET A 55 10.65 2.47 6.77
C MET A 55 11.28 1.09 6.95
N THR A 56 12.42 1.03 7.63
CA THR A 56 12.96 -0.22 8.17
C THR A 56 12.10 -0.60 9.37
N VAL A 57 10.98 -1.27 9.10
CA VAL A 57 10.12 -1.85 10.12
C VAL A 57 10.34 -3.36 10.16
N ASP A 58 10.41 -3.91 11.37
CA ASP A 58 10.32 -5.34 11.60
C ASP A 58 8.84 -5.78 11.57
N GLU A 59 8.57 -7.03 11.21
CA GLU A 59 7.20 -7.57 11.23
C GLU A 59 6.58 -7.55 12.64
N ASP A 60 7.41 -7.60 13.67
CA ASP A 60 6.98 -7.54 15.07
C ASP A 60 6.79 -6.11 15.61
N ASP A 61 7.14 -5.08 14.83
CA ASP A 61 6.96 -3.70 15.24
C ASP A 61 5.50 -3.33 15.45
N LEU A 62 5.25 -2.49 16.46
CA LEU A 62 3.94 -1.96 16.81
C LEU A 62 3.80 -0.52 16.32
N VAL A 63 2.98 -0.35 15.28
CA VAL A 63 2.79 0.93 14.60
C VAL A 63 1.39 1.51 14.83
N THR A 64 1.25 2.82 14.67
CA THR A 64 -0.05 3.52 14.66
C THR A 64 -0.87 3.14 13.42
N ALA A 65 -2.16 3.51 13.41
CA ALA A 65 -3.00 3.33 12.22
C ALA A 65 -2.50 4.14 11.01
N GLY A 66 -1.89 5.32 11.25
CA GLY A 66 -1.33 6.16 10.20
C GLY A 66 -0.10 5.51 9.57
N GLU A 67 0.86 5.10 10.39
CA GLU A 67 2.04 4.39 9.93
C GLU A 67 1.68 3.07 9.22
N ALA A 68 0.74 2.28 9.76
CA ALA A 68 0.24 1.09 9.08
C ALA A 68 -0.39 1.42 7.72
N ALA A 69 -1.16 2.51 7.64
CA ALA A 69 -1.77 2.96 6.41
C ALA A 69 -0.74 3.38 5.35
N ASP A 70 0.31 4.09 5.77
CA ASP A 70 1.42 4.49 4.91
C ASP A 70 2.19 3.26 4.40
N LEU A 71 2.46 2.28 5.28
CA LEU A 71 3.16 1.04 4.94
C LEU A 71 2.48 0.24 3.81
N VAL A 72 1.14 0.18 3.81
CA VAL A 72 0.39 -0.60 2.79
C VAL A 72 -0.36 0.25 1.77
N GLY A 73 -0.20 1.57 1.81
CA GLY A 73 -0.89 2.50 0.93
C GLY A 73 -2.42 2.43 1.05
N VAL A 74 -2.97 2.49 2.25
CA VAL A 74 -4.43 2.64 2.46
C VAL A 74 -4.70 3.88 3.29
N THR A 75 -5.96 4.11 3.70
CA THR A 75 -6.27 5.17 4.65
C THR A 75 -6.25 4.63 6.07
N ALA A 76 -5.96 5.46 7.07
CA ALA A 76 -6.09 5.05 8.48
C ALA A 76 -7.51 4.54 8.81
N ALA A 77 -8.55 5.11 8.18
CA ALA A 77 -9.93 4.62 8.28
C ALA A 77 -10.09 3.18 7.80
N THR A 78 -9.38 2.79 6.74
CA THR A 78 -9.34 1.41 6.25
C THR A 78 -8.67 0.48 7.28
N VAL A 79 -7.57 0.90 7.90
CA VAL A 79 -6.90 0.13 8.97
C VAL A 79 -7.84 -0.06 10.17
N TYR A 80 -8.52 1.00 10.61
CA TYR A 80 -9.54 0.90 11.68
C TYR A 80 -10.66 -0.05 11.30
N GLN A 81 -11.12 -0.03 10.05
CA GLN A 81 -12.15 -0.95 9.57
C GLN A 81 -11.67 -2.41 9.60
N TRP A 82 -10.41 -2.69 9.25
CA TRP A 82 -9.83 -4.03 9.36
C TRP A 82 -9.81 -4.50 10.81
N ALA A 83 -9.35 -3.65 11.72
CA ALA A 83 -9.31 -3.95 13.16
C ALA A 83 -10.70 -4.10 13.78
N HIS A 84 -11.69 -3.36 13.30
CA HIS A 84 -13.08 -3.49 13.72
C HIS A 84 -13.69 -4.83 13.27
N ARG A 85 -13.33 -5.27 12.05
CA ARG A 85 -13.79 -6.54 11.46
C ARG A 85 -13.00 -7.76 11.95
N GLY A 86 -12.02 -7.58 12.84
CA GLY A 86 -11.22 -8.66 13.41
C GLY A 86 -10.16 -9.23 12.44
N TYR A 87 -9.80 -8.49 11.40
CA TYR A 87 -8.78 -8.93 10.44
C TYR A 87 -7.35 -8.68 10.89
N ILE A 88 -7.16 -7.69 11.75
CA ILE A 88 -5.89 -7.36 12.41
C ILE A 88 -6.17 -7.09 13.88
N GLU A 89 -5.22 -7.40 14.75
CA GLU A 89 -5.39 -7.25 16.19
C GLU A 89 -5.07 -5.82 16.66
N ARG A 90 -5.86 -5.30 17.61
CA ARG A 90 -5.54 -4.06 18.33
C ARG A 90 -4.67 -4.42 19.52
N ARG A 91 -3.48 -3.83 19.59
CA ARG A 91 -2.55 -3.97 20.71
C ARG A 91 -2.43 -2.65 21.47
N THR A 92 -2.06 -2.73 22.73
CA THR A 92 -1.78 -1.55 23.55
C THR A 92 -0.28 -1.30 23.52
N GLY A 93 0.13 -0.13 23.01
CA GLY A 93 1.51 0.31 23.01
C GLY A 93 2.01 0.66 24.41
N THR A 94 3.30 0.89 24.55
CA THR A 94 3.93 1.32 25.81
C THR A 94 3.41 2.66 26.32
N ASP A 95 2.88 3.49 25.42
CA ASP A 95 2.23 4.77 25.70
C ASP A 95 0.72 4.65 26.02
N GLY A 96 0.21 3.42 26.13
CA GLY A 96 -1.21 3.13 26.37
C GLY A 96 -2.12 3.36 25.16
N ARG A 97 -1.57 3.74 24.00
CA ARG A 97 -2.36 3.99 22.79
C ARG A 97 -2.47 2.72 21.94
N THR A 98 -3.51 2.66 21.12
CA THR A 98 -3.67 1.54 20.18
C THR A 98 -2.53 1.50 19.17
N ARG A 99 -2.03 0.29 18.94
CA ARG A 99 -1.01 -0.07 17.96
C ARG A 99 -1.42 -1.33 17.21
N TYR A 100 -0.81 -1.53 16.06
CA TYR A 100 -1.03 -2.66 15.16
C TYR A 100 0.32 -3.28 14.83
N ARG A 101 0.39 -4.61 14.86
CA ARG A 101 1.60 -5.32 14.45
C ARG A 101 1.77 -5.23 12.95
N VAL A 102 2.97 -4.90 12.47
CA VAL A 102 3.27 -4.75 11.03
C VAL A 102 2.95 -6.05 10.27
N GLY A 103 3.37 -7.21 10.79
CA GLY A 103 3.13 -8.52 10.18
C GLY A 103 1.65 -8.79 9.92
N ASP A 104 0.77 -8.50 10.88
CA ASP A 104 -0.68 -8.74 10.74
C ASP A 104 -1.28 -7.89 9.60
N VAL A 105 -0.80 -6.65 9.46
CA VAL A 105 -1.24 -5.72 8.40
C VAL A 105 -0.78 -6.22 7.03
N LEU A 106 0.47 -6.66 6.91
CA LEU A 106 1.04 -7.20 5.67
C LEU A 106 0.34 -8.52 5.27
N ASP A 107 0.12 -9.41 6.23
CA ASP A 107 -0.57 -10.69 6.03
C ASP A 107 -1.99 -10.48 5.54
N HIS A 108 -2.73 -9.54 6.13
CA HIS A 108 -4.08 -9.21 5.70
C HIS A 108 -4.12 -8.70 4.26
N LEU A 109 -3.19 -7.83 3.87
CA LEU A 109 -3.09 -7.31 2.52
C LEU A 109 -2.78 -8.44 1.53
N ALA A 110 -1.80 -9.30 1.85
CA ALA A 110 -1.41 -10.44 1.03
C ALA A 110 -2.57 -11.44 0.85
N ALA A 111 -3.31 -11.75 1.93
CA ALA A 111 -4.49 -12.59 1.87
C ALA A 111 -5.60 -11.97 0.99
N THR A 112 -5.82 -10.65 1.09
CA THR A 112 -6.80 -9.94 0.27
C THR A 112 -6.44 -9.98 -1.21
N ARG A 113 -5.17 -9.79 -1.56
CA ARG A 113 -4.68 -9.90 -2.95
C ARG A 113 -4.85 -11.32 -3.49
N ARG A 114 -4.47 -12.34 -2.72
CA ARG A 114 -4.67 -13.75 -3.09
C ARG A 114 -6.14 -14.08 -3.37
N ARG A 115 -7.06 -13.61 -2.51
CA ARG A 115 -8.51 -13.79 -2.71
C ARG A 115 -9.00 -13.13 -4.00
N ARG A 116 -8.55 -11.91 -4.33
CA ARG A 116 -8.89 -11.23 -5.60
C ARG A 116 -8.32 -11.95 -6.83
N ALA A 117 -7.13 -12.53 -6.73
CA ALA A 117 -6.55 -13.31 -7.80
C ALA A 117 -7.35 -14.61 -8.07
N GLN A 118 -7.91 -15.23 -7.02
CA GLN A 118 -8.72 -16.45 -7.12
C GLN A 118 -10.17 -16.18 -7.57
N SER A 119 -10.68 -14.98 -7.34
CA SER A 119 -12.00 -14.53 -7.79
C SER A 119 -11.83 -13.43 -8.84
N PRO A 120 -11.53 -13.78 -10.11
CA PRO A 120 -11.44 -12.79 -11.17
C PRO A 120 -12.76 -12.00 -11.26
N PRO A 121 -12.70 -10.70 -11.56
CA PRO A 121 -13.90 -9.87 -11.62
C PRO A 121 -14.92 -10.48 -12.59
N VAL A 122 -16.15 -10.67 -12.12
CA VAL A 122 -17.31 -10.98 -12.96
C VAL A 122 -17.47 -9.82 -13.94
N GLY A 123 -16.97 -9.97 -15.16
CA GLY A 123 -16.98 -8.87 -16.13
C GLY A 123 -16.09 -8.99 -17.37
N GLN A 124 -15.32 -10.07 -17.54
CA GLN A 124 -14.67 -10.38 -18.82
C GLN A 124 -15.11 -11.77 -19.30
N SER A 125 -16.37 -11.85 -19.70
CA SER A 125 -16.87 -12.91 -20.56
C SER A 125 -17.89 -12.31 -21.51
N ARG A 126 -17.63 -12.49 -22.81
CA ARG A 126 -18.39 -12.07 -24.00
C ARG A 126 -18.19 -10.58 -24.31
N VAL A 127 -17.71 -10.20 -25.49
CA VAL A 127 -18.10 -10.64 -26.84
C VAL A 127 -16.87 -10.87 -27.73
#